data_AF-A0A142X516-F1
#
_entry.id   AF-A0A142X516-F1
#
_cell.length_a   1.000
_cell.length_b   1.000
_cell.length_c   1.000
_cell.angle_alpha   90.00
_cell.angle_beta   90.00
_cell.angle_gamma   90.00
#
_symmetry.space_group_name_H-M   'P 1'
#
loop_
_entity.id
_entity.type
_entity.pdbx_description
1 polymer ?
#
loop_
_entity_poly.entity_id
_entity_poly.type
_entity_poly.pdbx_seq_one_letter_code
_entity_poly.pdbx_strand_id
1 'polypeptide(L)'
;MSGLLEIPVRRSRPGRLSDPHRDHDEASLRELLGTRDDLLTWRHFQSLFCPWLPAGTYEEVVYFLPLALRFVYDRREDVEEVVGHLLGWIATNQRELQADDLWDVVRENVVISLEHWTQDFDVVPSHGGPAADSLIGTFRVRNSRLVTHTLQWLCVGRGLRDLAPRFLRSLAFHSSNKFQRAWILELSRSLPLAFSSATGRTGSDMPDDIAAILQDEAIRRRAAAVVLKELLPWPSQTVYWQETFEVLGIA
;
A
#
# COMPACT_ATOMS: atom_id res chain seq x y z
N MET A 1 -8.45 17.06 -4.72
CA MET A 1 -7.84 15.71 -4.69
C MET A 1 -8.35 14.96 -5.89
N SER A 2 -7.46 14.40 -6.70
CA SER A 2 -7.84 13.61 -7.87
C SER A 2 -8.32 12.23 -7.40
N GLY A 3 -9.50 11.81 -7.87
CA GLY A 3 -9.96 10.43 -7.72
C GLY A 3 -9.15 9.48 -8.61
N LEU A 4 -9.40 8.17 -8.46
CA LEU A 4 -8.89 7.17 -9.39
C LEU A 4 -9.28 7.50 -10.84
N LEU A 5 -8.36 7.21 -11.76
CA LEU A 5 -8.61 7.22 -13.19
C LEU A 5 -9.60 6.10 -13.57
N GLU A 6 -10.45 6.39 -14.54
CA GLU A 6 -11.37 5.40 -15.10
C GLU A 6 -10.60 4.30 -15.83
N ILE A 7 -10.92 3.04 -15.52
CA ILE A 7 -10.34 1.87 -16.19
C ILE A 7 -11.41 1.35 -17.16
N PRO A 8 -11.21 1.49 -18.49
CA PRO A 8 -12.22 1.18 -19.49
C PRO A 8 -12.29 -0.33 -19.77
N VAL A 9 -12.62 -1.13 -18.76
CA VAL A 9 -12.74 -2.59 -18.91
C VAL A 9 -13.91 -2.89 -19.86
N ARG A 10 -13.60 -3.53 -20.99
CA ARG A 10 -14.60 -3.87 -22.03
C ARG A 10 -15.33 -5.19 -21.79
N ARG A 11 -14.93 -5.93 -20.75
CA ARG A 11 -15.52 -7.22 -20.37
C ARG A 11 -16.78 -6.98 -19.55
N SER A 12 -17.82 -7.80 -19.77
CA SER A 12 -19.00 -7.82 -18.90
C SER A 12 -18.71 -8.63 -17.63
N ARG A 13 -19.53 -8.42 -16.60
CA ARG A 13 -19.52 -9.27 -15.41
C ARG A 13 -19.67 -10.75 -15.82
N PRO A 14 -18.79 -11.66 -15.36
CA PRO A 14 -18.89 -13.06 -15.74
C PRO A 14 -20.15 -13.70 -15.12
N GLY A 15 -20.78 -14.62 -15.86
CA GLY A 15 -21.88 -15.44 -15.34
C GLY A 15 -21.42 -16.68 -14.57
N ARG A 16 -20.14 -17.04 -14.70
CA ARG A 16 -19.48 -18.18 -14.05
C ARG A 16 -17.99 -17.88 -13.91
N LEU A 17 -17.38 -18.41 -12.86
CA LEU A 17 -15.94 -18.46 -12.71
C LEU A 17 -15.46 -19.91 -12.94
N SER A 18 -14.36 -20.05 -13.67
CA SER A 18 -13.81 -21.36 -14.04
C SER A 18 -13.19 -22.11 -12.87
N ASP A 19 -12.72 -21.41 -11.83
CA ASP A 19 -11.95 -21.94 -10.70
C ASP A 19 -10.86 -22.93 -11.17
N PRO A 20 -9.79 -22.42 -11.82
CA PRO A 20 -8.78 -23.27 -12.44
C PRO A 20 -8.04 -24.15 -11.43
N HIS A 21 -8.04 -23.79 -10.15
CA HIS A 21 -7.33 -24.49 -9.09
C HIS A 21 -8.23 -25.34 -8.19
N ARG A 22 -9.55 -25.21 -8.31
CA ARG A 22 -10.56 -25.96 -7.54
C ARG A 22 -10.42 -25.76 -6.03
N ASP A 23 -10.02 -24.57 -5.62
CA ASP A 23 -9.84 -24.20 -4.22
C ASP A 23 -11.05 -23.45 -3.64
N HIS A 24 -12.07 -23.20 -4.45
CA HIS A 24 -13.33 -22.62 -4.02
C HIS A 24 -14.48 -23.60 -4.13
N ASP A 25 -15.39 -23.56 -3.15
CA ASP A 25 -16.64 -24.31 -3.25
C ASP A 25 -17.68 -23.57 -4.12
N GLU A 26 -18.59 -24.34 -4.73
CA GLU A 26 -19.59 -23.81 -5.65
C GLU A 26 -20.60 -22.85 -4.97
N ALA A 27 -20.82 -22.96 -3.66
CA ALA A 27 -21.69 -22.03 -2.94
C ALA A 27 -21.02 -20.65 -2.81
N SER A 28 -19.74 -20.62 -2.43
CA SER A 28 -18.93 -19.39 -2.34
C SER A 28 -18.82 -18.67 -3.69
N LEU A 29 -18.58 -19.40 -4.79
CA LEU A 29 -18.52 -18.80 -6.14
C LEU A 29 -19.88 -18.22 -6.57
N ARG A 30 -20.99 -18.91 -6.26
CA ARG A 30 -22.34 -18.40 -6.53
C ARG A 30 -22.67 -17.18 -5.69
N GLU A 31 -22.27 -17.15 -4.43
CA GLU A 31 -22.44 -15.98 -3.54
C GLU A 31 -21.69 -14.77 -4.11
N LEU A 32 -20.42 -14.95 -4.48
CA LEU A 32 -19.60 -13.90 -5.08
C LEU A 32 -20.26 -13.36 -6.36
N LEU A 33 -20.65 -14.23 -7.28
CA LEU A 33 -21.25 -13.85 -8.54
C LEU A 33 -22.66 -13.26 -8.38
N GLY A 34 -23.40 -13.63 -7.34
CA GLY A 34 -24.71 -13.05 -6.99
C GLY A 34 -24.62 -11.72 -6.23
N THR A 35 -23.49 -11.41 -5.61
CA THR A 35 -23.31 -10.18 -4.83
C THR A 35 -23.15 -8.97 -5.75
N ARG A 36 -24.02 -7.97 -5.60
CA ARG A 36 -23.92 -6.71 -6.36
C ARG A 36 -22.54 -6.04 -6.19
N ASP A 37 -22.08 -5.35 -7.24
CA ASP A 37 -20.75 -4.71 -7.27
C ASP A 37 -20.51 -3.79 -6.05
N ASP A 38 -21.52 -3.02 -5.63
CA ASP A 38 -21.47 -2.09 -4.50
C ASP A 38 -21.49 -2.78 -3.11
N LEU A 39 -21.77 -4.07 -3.07
CA LEU A 39 -21.81 -4.90 -1.87
C LEU A 39 -20.62 -5.86 -1.77
N LEU A 40 -19.68 -5.82 -2.73
CA LEU A 40 -18.48 -6.63 -2.66
C LEU A 40 -17.64 -6.24 -1.43
N THR A 41 -17.03 -7.25 -0.79
CA THR A 41 -16.26 -7.09 0.44
C THR A 41 -14.82 -7.51 0.20
N TRP A 42 -13.96 -7.26 1.18
CA TRP A 42 -12.56 -7.68 1.13
C TRP A 42 -12.41 -9.19 0.85
N ARG A 43 -13.31 -10.02 1.38
CA ARG A 43 -13.30 -11.48 1.17
C ARG A 43 -13.54 -11.84 -0.29
N HIS A 44 -14.49 -11.17 -0.95
CA HIS A 44 -14.76 -11.40 -2.37
C HIS A 44 -13.54 -11.01 -3.22
N PHE A 45 -12.91 -9.87 -2.93
CA PHE A 45 -11.71 -9.45 -3.64
C PHE A 45 -10.50 -10.37 -3.37
N GLN A 46 -10.35 -10.89 -2.16
CA GLN A 46 -9.32 -11.87 -1.85
C GLN A 46 -9.46 -13.14 -2.70
N SER A 47 -10.67 -13.68 -2.87
CA SER A 47 -10.91 -14.86 -3.72
C SER A 47 -10.63 -14.56 -5.21
N LEU A 48 -11.00 -13.37 -5.69
CA LEU A 48 -10.78 -12.98 -7.09
C LEU A 48 -9.30 -12.76 -7.43
N PHE A 49 -8.58 -12.09 -6.54
CA PHE A 49 -7.23 -11.58 -6.82
C PHE A 49 -6.12 -12.35 -6.12
N CYS A 50 -6.39 -13.53 -5.57
CA CYS A 50 -5.33 -14.38 -5.02
C CYS A 50 -4.28 -14.68 -6.12
N PRO A 51 -3.00 -14.32 -5.96
CA PRO A 51 -2.02 -14.37 -7.06
C PRO A 51 -1.77 -15.77 -7.62
N TRP A 52 -1.96 -16.79 -6.77
CA TRP A 52 -1.64 -18.18 -7.10
C TRP A 52 -2.87 -19.05 -7.30
N LEU A 53 -4.00 -18.63 -6.73
CA LEU A 53 -5.24 -19.39 -6.69
C LEU A 53 -6.44 -18.45 -6.91
N PRO A 54 -6.50 -17.72 -8.03
CA PRO A 54 -7.63 -16.85 -8.30
C PRO A 54 -8.86 -17.70 -8.62
N ALA A 55 -10.03 -17.23 -8.19
CA ALA A 55 -11.30 -17.91 -8.44
C ALA A 55 -11.66 -18.07 -9.94
N GLY A 56 -10.97 -17.39 -10.87
CA GLY A 56 -11.20 -17.50 -12.31
C GLY A 56 -9.99 -17.10 -13.16
N THR A 57 -10.14 -17.15 -14.49
CA THR A 57 -9.11 -16.70 -15.44
C THR A 57 -9.00 -15.17 -15.49
N TYR A 58 -7.98 -14.66 -16.18
CA TYR A 58 -7.86 -13.22 -16.44
C TYR A 58 -9.15 -12.62 -17.03
N GLU A 59 -9.70 -13.25 -18.07
CA GLU A 59 -10.88 -12.77 -18.79
C GLU A 59 -12.14 -12.71 -17.91
N GLU A 60 -12.21 -13.58 -16.91
CA GLU A 60 -13.31 -13.65 -15.95
C GLU A 60 -13.12 -12.62 -14.82
N VAL A 61 -11.90 -12.45 -14.34
CA VAL A 61 -11.58 -11.64 -13.14
C VAL A 61 -11.38 -10.16 -13.45
N VAL A 62 -10.88 -9.80 -14.63
CA VAL A 62 -10.50 -8.41 -14.97
C VAL A 62 -11.67 -7.41 -14.85
N TYR A 63 -12.92 -7.87 -15.01
CA TYR A 63 -14.12 -7.06 -14.73
C TYR A 63 -14.08 -6.40 -13.34
N PHE A 64 -13.62 -7.14 -12.33
CA PHE A 64 -13.65 -6.69 -10.94
C PHE A 64 -12.46 -5.79 -10.57
N LEU A 65 -11.46 -5.63 -11.45
CA LEU A 65 -10.25 -4.86 -11.19
C LEU A 65 -10.53 -3.39 -10.79
N PRO A 66 -11.33 -2.61 -11.54
CA PRO A 66 -11.69 -1.25 -11.10
C PRO A 66 -12.43 -1.21 -9.76
N LEU A 67 -13.28 -2.22 -9.48
CA LEU A 67 -14.01 -2.31 -8.21
C LEU A 67 -13.06 -2.56 -7.04
N ALA A 68 -12.07 -3.45 -7.21
CA ALA A 68 -11.05 -3.74 -6.21
C ALA A 68 -10.15 -2.52 -5.96
N LEU A 69 -9.70 -1.83 -7.02
CA LEU A 69 -8.91 -0.61 -6.89
C LEU A 69 -9.69 0.50 -6.18
N ARG A 70 -10.98 0.67 -6.49
CA ARG A 70 -11.85 1.61 -5.75
C ARG A 70 -12.00 1.20 -4.29
N PHE A 71 -12.21 -0.08 -4.02
CA PHE A 71 -12.36 -0.59 -2.66
C PHE A 71 -11.13 -0.30 -1.80
N VAL A 72 -9.92 -0.57 -2.31
CA VAL A 72 -8.67 -0.29 -1.57
C VAL A 72 -8.39 1.22 -1.46
N TYR A 73 -8.82 2.01 -2.45
CA TYR A 73 -8.70 3.46 -2.39
C TYR A 73 -9.57 4.07 -1.29
N ASP A 74 -10.85 3.66 -1.22
CA ASP A 74 -11.83 4.24 -0.29
C ASP A 74 -11.67 3.74 1.15
N ARG A 75 -11.25 2.47 1.34
CA ARG A 75 -11.16 1.86 2.68
C ARG A 75 -9.72 1.81 3.17
N ARG A 76 -9.48 2.49 4.28
CA ARG A 76 -8.15 2.56 4.94
C ARG A 76 -7.91 1.43 5.93
N GLU A 77 -8.99 0.89 6.47
CA GLU A 77 -9.00 -0.19 7.46
C GLU A 77 -9.38 -1.50 6.74
N ASP A 78 -8.75 -2.62 7.13
CA ASP A 78 -8.99 -3.98 6.61
C ASP A 78 -8.56 -4.30 5.16
N VAL A 79 -7.81 -3.41 4.50
CA VAL A 79 -7.41 -3.63 3.08
C VAL A 79 -6.00 -4.18 2.90
N GLU A 80 -5.21 -4.29 3.95
CA GLU A 80 -3.79 -4.69 3.86
C GLU A 80 -3.58 -6.04 3.16
N GLU A 81 -4.40 -7.04 3.50
CA GLU A 81 -4.32 -8.37 2.88
C GLU A 81 -4.77 -8.34 1.42
N VAL A 82 -5.82 -7.56 1.11
CA VAL A 82 -6.35 -7.44 -0.26
C VAL A 82 -5.36 -6.76 -1.18
N VAL A 83 -4.65 -5.72 -0.71
CA VAL A 83 -3.68 -4.99 -1.55
C VAL A 83 -2.54 -5.90 -2.01
N GLY A 84 -2.01 -6.76 -1.13
CA GLY A 84 -0.96 -7.71 -1.52
C GLY A 84 -1.42 -8.66 -2.62
N HIS A 85 -2.62 -9.24 -2.47
CA HIS A 85 -3.22 -10.10 -3.49
C HIS A 85 -3.47 -9.35 -4.80
N LEU A 86 -4.09 -8.18 -4.73
CA LEU A 86 -4.38 -7.35 -5.90
C LEU A 86 -3.11 -6.99 -6.68
N LEU A 87 -2.06 -6.54 -5.99
CA LEU A 87 -0.78 -6.20 -6.64
C LEU A 87 -0.08 -7.44 -7.22
N GLY A 88 -0.14 -8.58 -6.52
CA GLY A 88 0.38 -9.84 -7.02
C GLY A 88 -0.35 -10.28 -8.30
N TRP A 89 -1.68 -10.22 -8.32
CA TRP A 89 -2.48 -10.54 -9.50
C TRP A 89 -2.20 -9.58 -10.67
N ILE A 90 -2.09 -8.27 -10.41
CA ILE A 90 -1.72 -7.26 -11.43
C ILE A 90 -0.35 -7.59 -12.03
N ALA A 91 0.64 -7.93 -11.20
CA ALA A 91 1.98 -8.27 -11.66
C ALA A 91 2.01 -9.57 -12.47
N THR A 92 1.24 -10.58 -12.06
CA THR A 92 1.13 -11.88 -12.77
C THR A 92 0.48 -11.71 -14.15
N ASN A 93 -0.55 -10.87 -14.27
CA ASN A 93 -1.32 -10.65 -15.50
C ASN A 93 -0.85 -9.42 -16.31
N GLN A 94 0.43 -9.03 -16.19
CA GLN A 94 0.95 -7.83 -16.86
C GLN A 94 0.71 -7.86 -18.37
N ARG A 95 0.93 -8.99 -19.04
CA ARG A 95 0.86 -9.09 -20.50
C ARG A 95 -0.57 -8.94 -21.01
N GLU A 96 -1.51 -9.54 -20.30
CA GLU A 96 -2.93 -9.50 -20.57
C GLU A 96 -3.46 -8.08 -20.35
N LEU A 97 -3.06 -7.42 -19.25
CA LEU A 97 -3.37 -6.01 -19.00
C LEU A 97 -2.78 -5.08 -20.07
N GLN A 98 -1.60 -5.40 -20.61
CA GLN A 98 -1.01 -4.66 -21.73
C GLN A 98 -1.79 -4.89 -23.03
N ALA A 99 -2.25 -6.13 -23.29
CA ALA A 99 -3.03 -6.47 -24.47
C ALA A 99 -4.42 -5.80 -24.47
N ASP A 100 -5.00 -5.54 -23.30
CA ASP A 100 -6.27 -4.82 -23.14
C ASP A 100 -6.10 -3.29 -22.98
N ASP A 101 -4.88 -2.75 -23.16
CA ASP A 101 -4.54 -1.32 -22.94
C ASP A 101 -4.88 -0.79 -21.52
N LEU A 102 -4.85 -1.67 -20.50
CA LEU A 102 -5.18 -1.33 -19.11
C LEU A 102 -3.95 -1.11 -18.22
N TRP A 103 -2.78 -1.57 -18.65
CA TRP A 103 -1.57 -1.61 -17.81
C TRP A 103 -1.19 -0.25 -17.21
N ASP A 104 -1.10 0.79 -18.04
CA ASP A 104 -0.62 2.10 -17.58
C ASP A 104 -1.61 2.78 -16.62
N VAL A 105 -2.91 2.70 -16.92
CA VAL A 105 -3.95 3.27 -16.04
C VAL A 105 -4.04 2.54 -14.71
N VAL A 106 -3.86 1.21 -14.70
CA VAL A 106 -3.84 0.41 -13.47
C VAL A 106 -2.65 0.81 -12.58
N ARG A 107 -1.45 0.94 -13.16
CA ARG A 107 -0.26 1.38 -12.42
C ARG A 107 -0.42 2.77 -11.84
N GLU A 108 -0.98 3.69 -12.62
CA GLU A 108 -1.19 5.06 -12.16
C GLU A 108 -2.20 5.09 -11.00
N ASN A 109 -3.26 4.28 -11.06
CA ASN A 109 -4.20 4.14 -9.95
C ASN A 109 -3.57 3.59 -8.66
N VAL A 110 -2.55 2.74 -8.76
CA VAL A 110 -1.76 2.30 -7.60
C VAL A 110 -0.98 3.47 -6.98
N VAL A 111 -0.34 4.30 -7.81
CA VAL A 111 0.37 5.50 -7.34
C VAL A 111 -0.60 6.51 -6.72
N ILE A 112 -1.73 6.77 -7.36
CA ILE A 112 -2.80 7.65 -6.85
C ILE A 112 -3.31 7.15 -5.49
N SER A 113 -3.42 5.83 -5.29
CA SER A 113 -3.83 5.25 -4.01
C SER A 113 -2.79 5.50 -2.92
N LEU A 114 -1.50 5.28 -3.21
CA LEU A 114 -0.41 5.61 -2.28
C LEU A 114 -0.40 7.11 -1.92
N GLU A 115 -0.59 7.98 -2.90
CA GLU A 115 -0.70 9.42 -2.68
C GLU A 115 -1.91 9.76 -1.82
N HIS A 116 -3.07 9.14 -2.08
CA HIS A 116 -4.28 9.32 -1.28
C HIS A 116 -4.09 8.92 0.19
N TRP A 117 -3.50 7.75 0.45
CA TRP A 117 -3.25 7.27 1.81
C TRP A 117 -2.21 8.08 2.57
N THR A 118 -1.42 8.91 1.87
CA THR A 118 -0.37 9.76 2.44
C THR A 118 -0.68 11.26 2.43
N GLN A 119 -1.95 11.63 2.21
CA GLN A 119 -2.39 13.02 2.21
C GLN A 119 -2.62 13.61 3.62
N ASP A 120 -2.78 12.77 4.63
CA ASP A 120 -2.81 13.15 6.04
C ASP A 120 -1.74 12.41 6.84
N PHE A 121 -1.54 12.80 8.10
CA PHE A 121 -0.58 12.16 8.98
C PHE A 121 -1.17 12.12 10.39
N ASP A 122 -1.87 11.04 10.71
CA ASP A 122 -2.57 10.86 11.98
C ASP A 122 -1.82 9.87 12.88
N VAL A 123 -1.30 10.36 13.99
CA VAL A 123 -0.58 9.55 14.98
C VAL A 123 -1.60 9.04 15.99
N VAL A 124 -1.78 7.72 16.01
CA VAL A 124 -2.74 7.03 16.89
C VAL A 124 -2.02 6.11 17.87
N PRO A 125 -2.58 5.86 19.07
CA PRO A 125 -2.07 4.84 19.97
C PRO A 125 -2.07 3.46 19.30
N SER A 126 -1.03 2.67 19.52
CA SER A 126 -0.99 1.26 19.11
C SER A 126 -2.00 0.46 19.96
N HIS A 127 -2.98 -0.19 19.32
CA HIS A 127 -3.93 -1.06 20.02
C HIS A 127 -3.26 -2.40 20.34
N GLY A 128 -2.83 -2.59 21.59
CA GLY A 128 -2.13 -3.82 22.00
C GLY A 128 -1.47 -3.78 23.38
N GLY A 129 -2.25 -3.51 24.43
CA GLY A 129 -1.94 -3.97 25.80
C GLY A 129 -1.20 -2.99 26.73
N PRO A 130 -1.52 -3.00 28.05
CA PRO A 130 -0.79 -2.28 29.08
C PRO A 130 0.45 -3.09 29.49
N ALA A 131 1.59 -2.83 28.86
CA ALA A 131 2.90 -3.24 29.38
C ALA A 131 3.83 -2.03 29.30
N ALA A 132 3.83 -1.26 30.39
CA ALA A 132 4.21 0.14 30.48
C ALA A 132 5.69 0.38 30.81
N ASP A 133 6.63 -0.36 30.23
CA ASP A 133 8.07 -0.14 30.48
C ASP A 133 8.89 0.18 29.21
N SER A 134 8.25 0.19 28.04
CA SER A 134 8.87 0.57 26.76
C SER A 134 8.03 1.64 26.09
N LEU A 135 8.52 2.89 26.05
CA LEU A 135 7.88 3.95 25.25
C LEU A 135 7.90 3.62 23.74
N ILE A 136 8.89 2.85 23.30
CA ILE A 136 9.03 2.43 21.90
C ILE A 136 7.80 1.61 21.47
N GLY A 137 7.11 2.10 20.43
CA GLY A 137 5.95 1.42 19.84
C GLY A 137 4.60 1.82 20.43
N THR A 138 4.57 2.79 21.34
CA THR A 138 3.32 3.32 21.93
C THR A 138 2.39 3.94 20.88
N PHE A 139 2.98 4.53 19.84
CA PHE A 139 2.25 5.22 18.78
C PHE A 139 2.58 4.64 17.41
N ARG A 140 1.62 4.77 16.49
CA ARG A 140 1.78 4.48 15.08
C ARG A 140 1.08 5.52 14.23
N VAL A 141 1.54 5.69 13.01
CA VAL A 141 0.81 6.49 12.02
C VAL A 141 -0.28 5.64 11.41
N ARG A 142 -1.52 6.15 11.34
CA ARG A 142 -2.62 5.49 10.64
C ARG A 142 -2.17 5.21 9.19
N ASN A 143 -2.52 4.04 8.66
CA ASN A 143 -2.11 3.54 7.34
C ASN A 143 -0.62 3.22 7.17
N SER A 144 0.26 3.46 8.15
CA SER A 144 1.71 3.22 7.97
C SER A 144 1.98 1.80 7.48
N ARG A 145 1.37 0.81 8.15
CA ARG A 145 1.47 -0.60 7.78
C ARG A 145 0.98 -0.89 6.35
N LEU A 146 -0.15 -0.31 5.96
CA LEU A 146 -0.70 -0.44 4.60
C LEU A 146 0.28 0.11 3.56
N VAL A 147 0.79 1.33 3.76
CA VAL A 147 1.73 1.98 2.84
C VAL A 147 3.04 1.20 2.78
N THR A 148 3.62 0.80 3.92
CA THR A 148 4.87 0.02 3.93
C THR A 148 4.70 -1.33 3.24
N HIS A 149 3.60 -2.04 3.51
CA HIS A 149 3.33 -3.34 2.90
C HIS A 149 3.12 -3.21 1.39
N THR A 150 2.38 -2.18 0.95
CA THR A 150 2.22 -1.86 -0.47
C THR A 150 3.58 -1.63 -1.13
N LEU A 151 4.45 -0.80 -0.54
CA LEU A 151 5.79 -0.53 -1.08
C LEU A 151 6.63 -1.81 -1.17
N GLN A 152 6.56 -2.72 -0.19
CA GLN A 152 7.23 -4.02 -0.26
C GLN A 152 6.75 -4.85 -1.45
N TRP A 153 5.43 -4.95 -1.64
CA TRP A 153 4.85 -5.66 -2.79
C TRP A 153 5.26 -5.06 -4.12
N LEU A 154 5.32 -3.73 -4.22
CA LEU A 154 5.81 -3.07 -5.43
C LEU A 154 7.27 -3.42 -5.72
N CYS A 155 8.13 -3.54 -4.70
CA CYS A 155 9.55 -3.87 -4.88
C CYS A 155 9.78 -5.27 -5.46
N VAL A 156 8.94 -6.24 -5.08
CA VAL A 156 9.05 -7.64 -5.53
C VAL A 156 8.21 -7.93 -6.77
N GLY A 157 7.18 -7.13 -7.04
CA GLY A 157 6.27 -7.30 -8.17
C GLY A 157 6.95 -7.02 -9.51
N ARG A 158 6.99 -8.02 -10.40
CA ARG A 158 7.47 -7.84 -11.77
C ARG A 158 6.64 -6.76 -12.46
N GLY A 159 7.32 -5.85 -13.16
CA GLY A 159 6.69 -4.73 -13.83
C GLY A 159 6.33 -3.58 -12.90
N LEU A 160 6.06 -3.78 -11.61
CA LEU A 160 5.64 -2.70 -10.68
C LEU A 160 6.80 -2.05 -9.90
N ARG A 161 8.01 -2.62 -9.99
CA ARG A 161 9.19 -2.22 -9.19
C ARG A 161 9.56 -0.74 -9.25
N ASP A 162 9.34 -0.08 -10.39
CA ASP A 162 9.65 1.35 -10.55
C ASP A 162 8.65 2.29 -9.84
N LEU A 163 7.48 1.78 -9.43
CA LEU A 163 6.45 2.61 -8.80
C LEU A 163 6.84 3.06 -7.39
N ALA A 164 7.48 2.19 -6.59
CA ALA A 164 7.93 2.53 -5.24
C ALA A 164 8.96 3.68 -5.21
N PRO A 165 10.09 3.63 -5.94
CA PRO A 165 11.04 4.74 -6.00
C PRO A 165 10.43 5.99 -6.65
N ARG A 166 9.54 5.86 -7.64
CA ARG A 166 8.80 7.00 -8.22
C ARG A 166 7.97 7.72 -7.15
N PHE A 167 7.19 6.97 -6.37
CA PHE A 167 6.37 7.50 -5.28
C PHE A 167 7.23 8.16 -4.19
N LEU A 168 8.30 7.50 -3.74
CA LEU A 168 9.20 8.06 -2.73
C LEU A 168 9.90 9.35 -3.20
N ARG A 169 10.28 9.44 -4.48
CA ARG A 169 10.81 10.69 -5.05
C ARG A 169 9.75 11.79 -5.10
N SER A 170 8.49 11.46 -5.39
CA SER A 170 7.37 12.42 -5.31
C SER A 170 7.27 13.02 -3.91
N LEU A 171 7.24 12.15 -2.87
CA LEU A 171 7.24 12.58 -1.48
C LEU A 171 8.48 13.41 -1.09
N ALA A 172 9.67 12.99 -1.51
CA ALA A 172 10.93 13.59 -1.09
C ALA A 172 11.27 14.92 -1.77
N PHE A 173 10.89 15.11 -3.04
CA PHE A 173 11.35 16.25 -3.84
C PHE A 173 10.25 17.21 -4.28
N HIS A 174 9.00 16.75 -4.40
CA HIS A 174 7.92 17.56 -4.98
C HIS A 174 6.89 18.05 -3.95
N SER A 175 7.09 17.76 -2.66
CA SER A 175 6.13 18.11 -1.61
C SER A 175 6.42 19.47 -0.95
N SER A 176 5.53 20.44 -1.14
CA SER A 176 5.38 21.57 -0.21
C SER A 176 4.52 21.21 1.01
N ASN A 177 3.89 20.03 0.99
CA ASN A 177 2.98 19.56 2.02
C ASN A 177 3.73 18.94 3.22
N LYS A 178 3.49 19.48 4.42
CA LYS A 178 4.04 18.98 5.69
C LYS A 178 3.77 17.50 5.97
N PHE A 179 2.62 16.96 5.56
CA PHE A 179 2.27 15.56 5.77
C PHE A 179 3.13 14.62 4.92
N GLN A 180 3.42 14.99 3.68
CA GLN A 180 4.32 14.20 2.83
C GLN A 180 5.76 14.19 3.37
N ARG A 181 6.21 15.29 4.00
CA ARG A 181 7.48 15.34 4.73
C ARG A 181 7.49 14.43 5.96
N ALA A 182 6.40 14.44 6.72
CA ALA A 182 6.19 13.53 7.84
C ALA A 182 6.22 12.05 7.40
N TRP A 183 5.58 11.73 6.27
CA TRP A 183 5.60 10.39 5.67
C TRP A 183 6.99 9.94 5.25
N ILE A 184 7.84 10.81 4.72
CA ILE A 184 9.25 10.44 4.43
C ILE A 184 9.95 9.96 5.69
N LEU A 185 9.81 10.66 6.82
CA LEU A 185 10.43 10.25 8.07
C LEU A 185 9.84 8.93 8.59
N GLU A 186 8.52 8.76 8.53
CA GLU A 186 7.89 7.51 8.94
C GLU A 186 8.35 6.33 8.07
N LEU A 187 8.45 6.50 6.75
CA LEU A 187 8.92 5.45 5.85
C LEU A 187 10.41 5.16 6.03
N SER A 188 11.24 6.18 6.29
CA SER A 188 12.66 5.99 6.65
C SER A 188 12.83 5.16 7.92
N ARG A 189 11.89 5.29 8.86
CA ARG A 189 11.91 4.56 10.14
C ARG A 189 11.35 3.14 10.02
N SER A 190 10.21 2.99 9.36
CA SER A 190 9.40 1.76 9.38
C SER A 190 9.75 0.77 8.25
N LEU A 191 10.07 1.25 7.05
CA LEU A 191 10.25 0.38 5.89
C LEU A 191 11.47 -0.57 6.03
N PRO A 192 12.64 -0.14 6.55
CA PRO A 192 13.77 -1.05 6.78
C PRO A 192 13.42 -2.22 7.72
N LEU A 193 12.59 -1.96 8.73
CA LEU A 193 12.12 -2.99 9.67
C LEU A 193 11.18 -3.97 8.97
N ALA A 194 10.27 -3.46 8.14
CA ALA A 194 9.35 -4.28 7.37
C ALA A 194 10.10 -5.26 6.45
N PHE A 195 11.11 -4.79 5.70
CA PHE A 195 11.94 -5.66 4.86
C PHE A 195 12.71 -6.71 5.65
N SER A 196 13.26 -6.34 6.81
CA SER A 196 14.00 -7.28 7.67
C SER A 196 13.10 -8.39 8.22
N SER A 197 11.83 -8.08 8.51
CA SER A 197 10.87 -9.06 9.04
C SER A 197 10.40 -10.08 7.99
N ALA A 198 10.21 -9.65 6.74
CA ALA A 198 9.62 -10.47 5.69
C ALA A 198 10.54 -11.60 5.21
N THR A 199 11.86 -11.41 5.30
CA THR A 199 12.84 -12.36 4.73
C THR A 199 13.53 -13.23 5.77
N GLY A 200 13.29 -12.97 7.06
CA GLY A 200 13.98 -13.66 8.17
C GLY A 200 15.50 -13.46 8.15
N ARG A 201 16.00 -12.52 7.35
CA ARG A 201 17.42 -12.22 7.17
C ARG A 201 17.71 -10.81 7.69
N THR A 202 18.74 -10.70 8.52
CA THR A 202 19.28 -9.41 8.97
C THR A 202 20.23 -8.88 7.90
N GLY A 203 19.72 -8.12 6.91
CA GLY A 203 20.57 -7.41 5.93
C GLY A 203 19.93 -7.15 4.55
N SER A 204 19.82 -5.86 4.19
CA SER A 204 19.63 -5.24 2.86
C SER A 204 18.81 -5.97 1.76
N ASP A 205 17.60 -6.44 2.04
CA ASP A 205 16.66 -6.84 0.96
C ASP A 205 15.90 -5.64 0.35
N MET A 206 16.10 -4.44 0.89
CA MET A 206 15.52 -3.21 0.34
C MET A 206 16.30 -2.77 -0.91
N PRO A 207 15.62 -2.49 -2.04
CA PRO A 207 16.27 -1.99 -3.25
C PRO A 207 17.14 -0.74 -3.00
N ASP A 208 18.33 -0.68 -3.61
CA ASP A 208 19.31 0.40 -3.42
C ASP A 208 18.76 1.80 -3.72
N ASP A 209 17.89 1.92 -4.72
CA ASP A 209 17.26 3.19 -5.10
C ASP A 209 16.26 3.70 -4.07
N ILE A 210 15.57 2.80 -3.36
CA ILE A 210 14.71 3.12 -2.21
C ILE A 210 15.57 3.44 -1.00
N ALA A 211 16.58 2.63 -0.71
CA ALA A 211 17.50 2.84 0.40
C ALA A 211 18.20 4.21 0.27
N ALA A 212 18.66 4.55 -0.94
CA ALA A 212 19.28 5.84 -1.22
C ALA A 212 18.36 7.02 -0.90
N ILE A 213 17.06 6.93 -1.18
CA ILE A 213 16.11 8.02 -0.86
C ILE A 213 15.85 8.09 0.65
N LEU A 214 15.59 6.95 1.29
CA LEU A 214 15.17 6.91 2.69
C LEU A 214 16.32 7.14 3.69
N GLN A 215 17.56 6.83 3.29
CA GLN A 215 18.75 7.03 4.13
C GLN A 215 19.45 8.37 3.85
N ASP A 216 19.07 9.09 2.80
CA ASP A 216 19.62 10.42 2.50
C ASP A 216 19.40 11.38 3.67
N GLU A 217 20.50 11.79 4.28
CA GLU A 217 20.52 12.65 5.45
C GLU A 217 19.96 14.05 5.15
N ALA A 218 20.23 14.61 3.97
CA ALA A 218 19.76 15.92 3.58
C ALA A 218 18.23 15.92 3.37
N ILE A 219 17.67 14.84 2.80
CA ILE A 219 16.21 14.65 2.68
C ILE A 219 15.59 14.57 4.07
N ARG A 220 16.13 13.73 4.97
CA ARG A 220 15.60 13.55 6.34
C ARG A 220 15.67 14.84 7.16
N ARG A 221 16.80 15.56 7.14
CA ARG A 221 16.95 16.84 7.86
C ARG A 221 15.97 17.91 7.35
N ARG A 222 15.79 18.03 6.02
CA ARG A 222 14.80 18.96 5.44
C ARG A 222 13.38 18.61 5.87
N ALA A 223 13.03 17.32 5.86
CA ALA A 223 11.72 16.86 6.32
C ALA A 223 11.51 17.14 7.82
N ALA A 224 12.50 16.84 8.66
CA ALA A 224 12.46 17.08 10.10
C ALA A 224 12.26 18.58 10.43
N ALA A 225 12.95 19.48 9.72
CA ALA A 225 12.77 20.92 9.92
C ALA A 225 11.31 21.37 9.69
N VAL A 226 10.62 20.80 8.70
CA VAL A 226 9.19 21.09 8.44
C VAL A 226 8.31 20.51 9.54
N VAL A 227 8.55 19.25 9.95
CA VAL A 227 7.80 18.58 11.02
C VAL A 227 7.91 19.33 12.35
N LEU A 228 9.13 19.71 12.75
CA LEU A 228 9.40 20.49 13.96
C LEU A 228 8.65 21.82 13.97
N LYS A 229 8.60 22.49 12.80
CA LYS A 229 7.95 23.79 12.65
C LYS A 229 6.42 23.69 12.60
N GLU A 230 5.86 22.66 11.96
CA GLU A 230 4.45 22.66 11.54
C GLU A 230 3.57 21.55 12.13
N LEU A 231 4.16 20.51 12.73
CA LEU A 231 3.45 19.35 13.30
C LEU A 231 3.76 19.08 14.78
N LEU A 232 4.94 19.46 15.28
CA LEU A 232 5.31 19.30 16.69
C LEU A 232 4.48 20.11 17.73
N PRO A 233 3.75 21.20 17.42
CA PRO A 233 2.96 21.93 18.42
C PRO A 233 1.85 21.12 19.12
N TRP A 234 1.65 19.85 18.76
CA TRP A 234 0.59 18.97 19.23
C TRP A 234 1.15 17.98 20.28
N PRO A 235 0.75 18.08 21.57
CA PRO A 235 1.36 17.30 22.66
C PRO A 235 1.33 15.78 22.46
N SER A 236 0.29 15.24 21.81
CA SER A 236 0.16 13.81 21.52
C SER A 236 1.16 13.29 20.47
N GLN A 237 1.75 14.18 19.66
CA GLN A 237 2.70 13.81 18.61
C GLN A 237 4.16 13.98 19.06
N THR A 238 4.42 14.71 20.15
CA THR A 238 5.77 15.02 20.61
C THR A 238 6.58 13.75 20.90
N VAL A 239 5.99 12.79 21.63
CA VAL A 239 6.65 11.51 21.98
C VAL A 239 6.98 10.72 20.72
N TYR A 240 6.01 10.57 19.80
CA TYR A 240 6.21 9.89 18.53
C TYR A 240 7.35 10.50 17.69
N TRP A 241 7.41 11.83 17.62
CA TRP A 241 8.46 12.51 16.85
C TRP A 241 9.83 12.42 17.51
N GLN A 242 9.91 12.50 18.84
CA GLN A 242 11.16 12.27 19.58
C GLN A 242 11.73 10.88 19.29
N GLU A 243 10.90 9.84 19.42
CA GLU A 243 11.29 8.47 19.08
C GLU A 243 11.72 8.34 17.61
N THR A 244 10.97 8.98 16.70
CA THR A 244 11.30 8.96 15.26
C THR A 244 12.66 9.61 14.99
N PHE A 245 12.95 10.76 15.59
CA PHE A 245 14.22 11.45 15.40
C PHE A 245 15.39 10.69 16.03
N GLU A 246 15.19 10.10 17.21
CA GLU A 246 16.18 9.26 17.88
C GLU A 246 16.55 8.05 17.01
N VAL A 247 15.55 7.30 16.52
CA VAL A 247 15.76 6.14 15.65
C VAL A 247 16.46 6.52 14.35
N LEU A 248 16.17 7.70 13.79
CA LEU A 248 16.77 8.17 12.55
C LEU A 248 18.13 8.87 12.73
N GLY A 249 18.57 9.12 13.98
CA GLY A 249 19.79 9.86 14.28
C GLY A 249 19.73 11.33 13.85
N ILE A 250 18.56 11.96 13.93
CA ILE A 250 18.35 13.37 13.60
C ILE A 250 18.48 14.19 14.88
N ALA A 251 19.55 14.98 14.97
CA ALA A 251 19.83 15.90 16.09
C ALA A 251 19.26 17.30 15.85
#